data_AF-A0A2V8R919-F1
#
_entry.id   AF-A0A2V8R919-F1
#
_cell.length_a   1.000
_cell.length_b   1.000
_cell.length_c   1.000
_cell.angle_alpha   90.00
_cell.angle_beta   90.00
_cell.angle_gamma   90.00
#
_symmetry.space_group_name_H-M   'P 1'
#
loop_
_entity.id
_entity.type
_entity.pdbx_description
1 polymer ?
#
loop_
_entity_poly.entity_id
_entity_poly.type
_entity_poly.pdbx_seq_one_letter_code
_entity_poly.pdbx_strand_id
1 'polypeptide(L)'
;MELPKIDFRYLKQAFREPINIWGMAGFAMTAAYFWDVTPLAAALVTEAVYLAVVPAAPFYRRLVERREKERARKLRDAQRETIIKGFDPREREAVEYLRWMKNQIYSNYKKFTTSKQVPANLLTLDRYWEDFVDLLDVYRRRKHHLRSTNRQAVQNQLKQAEHQIQTSTDDRAKRVQQANAEILKRRVAAFNDL
;
A
#
# COMPACT_ATOMS: atom_id res chain seq x y z
N MET A 1 16.47 36.81 -10.35
CA MET A 1 15.95 36.18 -9.11
C MET A 1 14.77 35.31 -9.51
N GLU A 2 14.97 34.00 -9.62
CA GLU A 2 13.88 33.07 -9.91
C GLU A 2 13.10 32.79 -8.62
N LEU A 3 11.82 33.15 -8.59
CA LEU A 3 10.93 32.85 -7.47
C LEU A 3 10.78 31.33 -7.36
N PRO A 4 11.08 30.70 -6.21
CA PRO A 4 10.98 29.25 -6.07
C PRO A 4 9.51 28.84 -6.22
N LYS A 5 9.22 27.92 -7.15
CA LYS A 5 7.88 27.33 -7.37
C LYS A 5 7.27 26.94 -6.03
N ILE A 6 6.22 27.65 -5.64
CA ILE A 6 5.44 27.39 -4.44
C ILE A 6 4.60 26.13 -4.72
N ASP A 7 5.02 24.99 -4.18
CA ASP A 7 4.34 23.71 -4.37
C ASP A 7 3.07 23.65 -3.49
N PHE A 8 1.92 23.48 -4.12
CA PHE A 8 0.58 23.52 -3.52
C PHE A 8 0.39 22.51 -2.36
N ARG A 9 1.19 21.45 -2.34
CA ARG A 9 1.21 20.42 -1.28
C ARG A 9 1.71 20.96 0.05
N TYR A 10 2.75 21.80 0.04
CA TYR A 10 3.32 22.39 1.26
C TYR A 10 2.38 23.45 1.86
N LEU A 11 1.70 24.22 1.00
CA LEU A 11 0.72 25.23 1.42
C LEU A 11 -0.48 24.59 2.16
N LYS A 12 -1.02 23.50 1.60
CA LYS A 12 -2.14 22.76 2.18
C LYS A 12 -1.79 22.12 3.53
N GLN A 13 -0.54 21.71 3.72
CA GLN A 13 -0.08 21.08 4.94
C GLN A 13 0.23 22.11 6.03
N ALA A 14 0.77 23.27 5.68
CA ALA A 14 0.97 24.41 6.59
C ALA A 14 -0.35 24.97 7.12
N PHE A 15 -1.38 25.08 6.27
CA PHE A 15 -2.72 25.50 6.70
C PHE A 15 -3.34 24.56 7.76
N ARG A 16 -2.97 23.28 7.73
CA ARG A 16 -3.54 22.22 8.57
C ARG A 16 -2.71 21.91 9.83
N GLU A 17 -1.67 22.69 10.12
CA GLU A 17 -0.87 22.50 11.32
C GLU A 17 -1.54 23.06 12.57
N PRO A 18 -1.39 22.37 13.73
CA PRO A 18 -2.04 22.75 14.99
C PRO A 18 -1.67 24.14 15.48
N ILE A 19 -0.51 24.68 15.10
CA ILE A 19 -0.10 26.05 15.45
C ILE A 19 -1.07 27.08 14.85
N ASN A 20 -1.57 26.84 13.63
CA ASN A 20 -2.53 27.71 12.98
C ASN A 20 -3.92 27.62 13.65
N ILE A 21 -4.29 26.42 14.12
CA ILE A 21 -5.54 26.18 14.86
C ILE A 21 -5.51 26.84 16.24
N TRP A 22 -4.41 26.73 16.99
CA TRP A 22 -4.24 27.40 18.29
C TRP A 22 -4.12 28.93 18.15
N GLY A 23 -3.45 29.41 17.10
CA GLY A 23 -3.39 30.83 16.74
C GLY A 23 -4.77 31.39 16.42
N MET A 24 -5.52 30.77 15.50
CA MET A 24 -6.89 31.15 15.17
C MET A 24 -7.83 31.08 16.38
N ALA A 25 -7.71 30.06 17.23
CA ALA A 25 -8.50 29.96 18.46
C ALA A 25 -8.19 31.13 19.43
N GLY A 26 -6.92 31.53 19.57
CA GLY A 26 -6.52 32.69 20.37
C GLY A 26 -7.05 34.02 19.81
N PHE A 27 -7.02 34.20 18.49
CA PHE A 27 -7.57 35.39 17.83
C PHE A 27 -9.10 35.44 17.87
N ALA A 28 -9.77 34.30 17.77
CA ALA A 28 -11.22 34.21 17.94
C ALA A 28 -11.65 34.53 19.38
N MET A 29 -10.91 34.06 20.39
CA MET A 29 -11.17 34.38 21.80
C MET A 29 -10.97 35.88 22.09
N THR A 30 -9.94 36.50 21.53
CA THR A 30 -9.69 37.95 21.71
C THR A 30 -10.72 38.82 20.97
N ALA A 31 -11.10 38.46 19.74
CA ALA A 31 -12.17 39.16 19.01
C ALA A 31 -13.54 39.07 19.72
N ALA A 32 -13.88 37.89 20.27
CA ALA A 32 -15.10 37.71 21.04
C ALA A 32 -15.09 38.47 22.38
N TYR A 33 -13.92 38.68 22.98
CA TYR A 33 -13.77 39.44 24.22
C TYR A 33 -13.88 40.96 23.99
N PHE A 34 -13.27 41.48 22.92
CA PHE A 34 -13.25 42.91 22.61
C PHE A 34 -14.42 43.37 21.72
N TRP A 35 -15.25 42.45 21.20
CA TRP A 35 -16.34 42.73 20.24
C TRP A 35 -15.87 43.54 19.02
N ASP A 36 -14.60 43.36 18.67
CA ASP A 36 -13.93 44.09 17.60
C ASP A 36 -13.42 43.10 16.55
N VAL A 37 -13.51 43.49 15.29
CA VAL A 37 -13.11 42.72 14.11
C VAL A 37 -11.63 42.94 13.77
N THR A 38 -11.00 43.96 14.34
CA THR A 38 -9.57 44.23 14.14
C THR A 38 -8.63 43.07 14.53
N PRO A 39 -8.85 42.27 15.60
CA PRO A 39 -8.01 41.12 15.92
C PRO A 39 -8.14 40.00 14.89
N LEU A 40 -9.32 39.85 14.27
CA LEU A 40 -9.57 38.91 13.17
C LEU A 40 -8.86 39.35 11.88
N ALA A 41 -8.85 40.64 11.57
CA ALA A 41 -8.09 41.18 10.44
C ALA A 41 -6.58 41.01 10.65
N ALA A 42 -6.09 41.26 11.86
CA ALA A 42 -4.70 41.00 12.24
C ALA A 42 -4.35 39.51 12.11
N ALA A 43 -5.25 38.60 12.51
CA ALA A 43 -5.08 37.17 12.35
C ALA A 43 -4.89 36.77 10.88
N LEU A 44 -5.73 37.31 9.98
CA LEU A 44 -5.63 37.05 8.54
C LEU A 44 -4.31 37.55 7.93
N VAL A 45 -3.86 38.75 8.32
CA VAL A 45 -2.56 39.28 7.87
C VAL A 45 -1.41 38.42 8.39
N THR A 46 -1.48 37.99 9.65
CA THR A 46 -0.45 37.14 10.26
C THR A 46 -0.39 35.77 9.59
N GLU A 47 -1.54 35.19 9.26
CA GLU A 47 -1.65 33.92 8.53
C GLU A 47 -1.13 34.03 7.09
N ALA A 48 -1.40 35.15 6.40
CA ALA A 48 -0.87 35.42 5.07
C ALA A 48 0.67 35.54 5.07
N VAL A 49 1.25 36.24 6.05
CA VAL A 49 2.70 36.34 6.22
C VAL A 49 3.30 34.97 6.59
N TYR A 50 2.65 34.21 7.46
CA TYR A 50 3.07 32.87 7.84
C TYR A 50 3.11 31.92 6.63
N LEU A 51 2.06 31.91 5.80
CA LEU A 51 1.98 31.08 4.59
C LEU A 51 2.99 31.51 3.50
N ALA A 52 3.46 32.76 3.50
CA ALA A 52 4.50 33.22 2.59
C ALA A 52 5.91 32.81 3.04
N VAL A 53 6.19 32.85 4.35
CA VAL A 53 7.55 32.67 4.91
C VAL A 53 7.88 31.22 5.24
N VAL A 54 6.92 30.48 5.81
CA VAL A 54 7.16 29.11 6.32
C VAL A 54 7.46 28.05 5.24
N PRO A 55 6.77 27.99 4.08
CA PRO A 55 7.11 27.01 3.04
C PRO A 55 8.45 27.32 2.33
N ALA A 56 9.02 28.50 2.52
CA ALA A 56 10.36 28.85 2.03
C ALA A 56 11.47 28.39 2.99
N ALA A 57 11.17 28.10 4.25
CA ALA A 57 12.16 27.70 5.24
C ALA A 57 12.64 26.24 5.03
N PRO A 58 13.96 25.99 4.89
CA PRO A 58 14.50 24.64 4.66
C PRO A 58 14.28 23.70 5.86
N PHE A 59 14.19 24.23 7.07
CA PHE A 59 13.87 23.45 8.27
C PHE A 59 12.44 22.89 8.23
N TYR A 60 11.48 23.70 7.78
CA TYR A 60 10.08 23.29 7.68
C TYR A 60 9.89 22.19 6.64
N ARG A 61 10.49 22.35 5.45
CA ARG A 61 10.47 21.33 4.41
C ARG A 61 11.01 19.98 4.91
N ARG A 62 12.13 20.00 5.64
CA ARG A 62 12.71 18.78 6.25
C ARG A 62 11.78 18.13 7.29
N LEU A 63 11.07 18.93 8.09
CA LEU A 63 10.10 18.39 9.07
C LEU A 63 8.90 17.75 8.38
N VAL A 64 8.35 18.43 7.36
CA VAL A 64 7.24 17.91 6.56
C VAL A 64 7.63 16.61 5.87
N GLU A 65 8.77 16.60 5.18
CA GLU A 65 9.29 15.38 4.52
C GLU A 65 9.50 14.23 5.51
N ARG A 66 9.99 14.50 6.73
CA ARG A 66 10.12 13.47 7.78
C ARG A 66 8.76 12.90 8.16
N ARG A 67 7.77 13.76 8.42
CA ARG A 67 6.40 13.32 8.76
C ARG A 67 5.74 12.57 7.62
N GLU A 68 5.92 13.01 6.38
CA GLU A 68 5.39 12.31 5.21
C GLU A 68 6.03 10.93 5.06
N LYS A 69 7.35 10.82 5.22
CA LYS A 69 8.06 9.53 5.21
C LYS A 69 7.56 8.61 6.33
N GLU A 70 7.33 9.13 7.53
CA GLU A 70 6.77 8.36 8.64
C GLU A 70 5.34 7.89 8.36
N ARG A 71 4.49 8.76 7.81
CA ARG A 71 3.12 8.40 7.40
C ARG A 71 3.14 7.32 6.32
N ALA A 72 4.00 7.47 5.31
CA ALA A 72 4.15 6.48 4.25
C ALA A 72 4.62 5.12 4.81
N ARG A 73 5.56 5.10 5.76
CA ARG A 73 5.99 3.88 6.46
C ARG A 73 4.83 3.22 7.20
N LYS A 74 4.10 3.98 8.03
CA LYS A 74 2.93 3.47 8.77
C LYS A 74 1.85 2.90 7.87
N LEU A 75 1.60 3.54 6.72
CA LEU A 75 0.64 3.04 5.73
C LEU A 75 1.10 1.70 5.12
N ARG A 76 2.39 1.58 4.78
CA ARG A 76 2.95 0.32 4.26
C ARG A 76 2.89 -0.79 5.31
N ASP A 77 3.19 -0.49 6.57
CA ASP A 77 3.09 -1.45 7.67
C ASP A 77 1.65 -1.90 7.89
N ALA A 78 0.69 -0.96 7.91
CA ALA A 78 -0.73 -1.28 8.05
C ALA A 78 -1.24 -2.15 6.89
N GLN A 79 -0.88 -1.82 5.64
CA GLN A 79 -1.23 -2.62 4.47
C GLN A 79 -0.68 -4.05 4.61
N ARG A 80 0.55 -4.21 5.06
CA ARG A 80 1.14 -5.54 5.27
C ARG A 80 0.45 -6.31 6.38
N GLU A 81 0.10 -5.67 7.48
CA GLU A 81 -0.66 -6.34 8.54
C GLU A 81 -2.04 -6.81 8.03
N THR A 82 -2.69 -6.08 7.12
CA THR A 82 -3.92 -6.58 6.49
C THR A 82 -3.69 -7.81 5.61
N ILE A 83 -2.57 -7.86 4.89
CA ILE A 83 -2.19 -9.04 4.09
C ILE A 83 -1.92 -10.24 5.00
N ILE A 84 -1.14 -10.04 6.07
CA ILE A 84 -0.75 -11.07 7.04
C ILE A 84 -1.97 -11.63 7.80
N LYS A 85 -2.94 -10.78 8.13
CA LYS A 85 -4.23 -11.23 8.71
C LYS A 85 -5.00 -12.13 7.76
N GLY A 86 -4.83 -11.96 6.45
CA GLY A 86 -5.42 -12.82 5.45
C GLY A 86 -4.82 -14.23 5.42
N PHE A 87 -3.57 -14.42 5.86
CA PHE A 87 -2.85 -15.71 5.75
C PHE A 87 -3.43 -16.82 6.63
N ASP A 88 -3.19 -18.06 6.23
CA ASP A 88 -3.52 -19.25 7.03
C ASP A 88 -2.73 -19.23 8.36
N PRO A 89 -3.23 -19.85 9.44
CA PRO A 89 -2.57 -19.81 10.76
C PRO A 89 -1.09 -20.20 10.72
N ARG A 90 -0.75 -21.27 9.99
CA ARG A 90 0.62 -21.76 9.83
C ARG A 90 1.53 -20.78 9.07
N GLU A 91 0.98 -20.13 8.04
CA GLU A 91 1.70 -19.13 7.24
C GLU A 91 1.96 -17.86 8.07
N ARG A 92 0.97 -17.45 8.87
CA ARG A 92 1.09 -16.32 9.79
C ARG A 92 2.15 -16.56 10.86
N GLU A 93 2.18 -17.75 11.45
CA GLU A 93 3.21 -18.15 12.42
C GLU A 93 4.62 -18.05 11.82
N ALA A 94 4.82 -18.50 10.58
CA ALA A 94 6.11 -18.40 9.91
C ALA A 94 6.54 -16.93 9.70
N VAL A 95 5.62 -16.06 9.29
CA VAL A 95 5.89 -14.62 9.10
C VAL A 95 6.25 -13.95 10.43
N GLU A 96 5.51 -14.25 11.50
CA GLU A 96 5.77 -13.71 12.85
C GLU A 96 7.10 -14.23 13.42
N TYR A 97 7.42 -15.51 13.20
CA TYR A 97 8.70 -16.08 13.59
C TYR A 97 9.87 -15.36 12.90
N LEU A 98 9.77 -15.11 11.59
CA LEU A 98 10.80 -14.36 10.86
C LEU A 98 10.89 -12.91 11.34
N ARG A 99 9.75 -12.26 11.65
CA ARG A 99 9.72 -10.91 12.23
C ARG A 99 10.44 -10.88 13.58
N TRP A 100 10.16 -11.87 14.44
CA TRP A 100 10.81 -12.02 15.73
C TRP A 100 12.31 -12.23 15.59
N MET A 101 12.74 -13.16 14.72
CA MET A 101 14.15 -13.47 14.50
C MET A 101 14.93 -12.25 14.00
N LYS A 102 14.36 -11.48 13.05
CA LYS A 102 14.92 -10.20 12.62
C LYS A 102 15.14 -9.24 13.78
N ASN A 103 14.13 -9.07 14.63
CA ASN A 103 14.22 -8.16 15.78
C ASN A 103 15.26 -8.63 16.80
N GLN A 104 15.41 -9.95 17.00
CA GLN A 104 16.48 -10.50 17.83
C GLN A 104 17.85 -10.18 17.28
N ILE A 105 18.07 -10.31 15.96
CA ILE A 105 19.34 -9.96 15.32
C ILE A 105 19.67 -8.48 15.55
N TYR A 106 18.71 -7.57 15.37
CA TYR A 106 18.90 -6.14 15.65
C TYR A 106 19.22 -5.85 17.11
N SER A 107 18.48 -6.46 18.03
CA SER A 107 18.68 -6.30 19.47
C SER A 107 20.08 -6.77 19.89
N ASN A 108 20.46 -7.97 19.43
CA ASN A 108 21.77 -8.55 19.71
C ASN A 108 22.89 -7.71 19.13
N TYR A 109 22.77 -7.25 17.88
CA TYR A 109 23.77 -6.38 17.27
C TYR A 109 24.00 -5.11 18.10
N LYS A 110 22.92 -4.43 18.50
CA LYS A 110 22.99 -3.20 19.31
C LYS A 110 23.62 -3.48 20.68
N LYS A 111 23.29 -4.63 21.29
CA LYS A 111 23.84 -5.06 22.59
C LYS A 111 25.34 -5.34 22.50
N PHE A 112 25.78 -6.11 21.51
CA PHE A 112 27.18 -6.55 21.38
C PHE A 112 28.14 -5.48 20.86
N THR A 113 27.67 -4.60 19.96
CA THR A 113 28.55 -3.58 19.36
C THR A 113 28.54 -2.24 20.09
N THR A 114 27.56 -2.02 20.99
CA THR A 114 27.32 -0.73 21.66
C THR A 114 27.14 0.46 20.69
N SER A 115 27.09 0.19 19.38
CA SER A 115 26.93 1.22 18.36
C SER A 115 25.48 1.66 18.29
N LYS A 116 25.28 2.97 18.15
CA LYS A 116 23.95 3.54 17.88
C LYS A 116 23.52 3.34 16.43
N GLN A 117 24.46 3.07 15.53
CA GLN A 117 24.19 2.97 14.09
C GLN A 117 24.15 1.51 13.66
N VAL A 118 23.03 1.14 13.03
CA VAL A 118 22.85 -0.16 12.41
C VAL A 118 23.46 -0.11 10.99
N PRO A 119 24.36 -1.03 10.65
CA PRO A 119 25.01 -1.05 9.35
C PRO A 119 24.01 -1.41 8.25
N ALA A 120 24.30 -0.95 7.02
CA ALA A 120 23.37 -1.06 5.89
C ALA A 120 22.99 -2.51 5.55
N ASN A 121 23.90 -3.46 5.75
CA ASN A 121 23.65 -4.89 5.57
C ASN A 121 22.62 -5.46 6.56
N LEU A 122 22.52 -4.91 7.77
CA LEU A 122 21.49 -5.35 8.72
C LEU A 122 20.14 -4.74 8.36
N LEU A 123 20.12 -3.51 7.83
CA LEU A 123 18.91 -2.87 7.33
C LEU A 123 18.27 -3.63 6.15
N THR A 124 19.02 -4.46 5.42
CA THR A 124 18.43 -5.29 4.36
C THR A 124 17.55 -6.41 4.91
N LEU A 125 17.67 -6.79 6.20
CA LEU A 125 16.76 -7.79 6.79
C LEU A 125 15.30 -7.32 6.80
N ASP A 126 15.06 -6.02 6.96
CA ASP A 126 13.71 -5.48 6.82
C ASP A 126 13.18 -5.74 5.42
N ARG A 127 13.99 -5.45 4.39
CA ARG A 127 13.63 -5.71 3.00
C ARG A 127 13.39 -7.19 2.72
N TYR A 128 14.23 -8.08 3.21
CA TYR A 128 14.05 -9.52 2.98
C TYR A 128 12.78 -10.07 3.63
N TRP A 129 12.44 -9.57 4.82
CA TRP A 129 11.17 -9.92 5.45
C TRP A 129 9.98 -9.41 4.62
N GLU A 130 10.08 -8.18 4.09
CA GLU A 130 9.05 -7.63 3.19
C GLU A 130 8.90 -8.47 1.92
N ASP A 131 10.01 -8.79 1.25
CA ASP A 131 10.03 -9.61 0.03
C ASP A 131 9.44 -11.01 0.27
N PHE A 132 9.68 -11.59 1.46
CA PHE A 132 9.09 -12.87 1.85
C PHE A 132 7.55 -12.80 1.97
N VAL A 133 7.01 -11.76 2.61
CA VAL A 133 5.57 -11.55 2.73
C VAL A 133 4.93 -11.36 1.35
N ASP A 134 5.57 -10.58 0.49
CA ASP A 134 5.10 -10.34 -0.87
C ASP A 134 5.11 -11.62 -1.71
N LEU A 135 6.16 -12.43 -1.60
CA LEU A 135 6.25 -13.73 -2.25
C LEU A 135 5.14 -14.68 -1.78
N LEU A 136 4.88 -14.73 -0.48
CA LEU A 136 3.86 -15.60 0.11
C LEU A 136 2.45 -15.20 -0.39
N ASP A 137 2.18 -13.91 -0.48
CA ASP A 137 0.92 -13.40 -1.01
C ASP A 137 0.75 -13.73 -2.51
N VAL A 138 1.81 -13.57 -3.32
CA VAL A 138 1.80 -13.98 -4.74
C VAL A 138 1.59 -15.48 -4.87
N TYR A 139 2.31 -16.30 -4.11
CA TYR A 139 2.17 -17.75 -4.10
C TYR A 139 0.72 -18.14 -3.79
N ARG A 140 0.12 -17.52 -2.77
CA ARG A 140 -1.26 -17.79 -2.37
C ARG A 140 -2.25 -17.41 -3.45
N ARG A 141 -2.13 -16.22 -4.05
CA ARG A 141 -2.98 -15.80 -5.18
C ARG A 141 -2.89 -16.78 -6.35
N ARG A 142 -1.67 -17.20 -6.71
CA ARG A 142 -1.46 -18.20 -7.77
C ARG A 142 -2.05 -19.55 -7.41
N LYS A 143 -1.85 -20.03 -6.18
CA LYS A 143 -2.44 -21.27 -5.68
C LYS A 143 -3.97 -21.24 -5.74
N HIS A 144 -4.59 -20.13 -5.32
CA HIS A 144 -6.04 -19.97 -5.44
C HIS A 144 -6.50 -19.95 -6.90
N HIS A 145 -5.78 -19.24 -7.78
CA HIS A 145 -6.10 -19.22 -9.21
C HIS A 145 -5.99 -20.61 -9.85
N LEU A 146 -4.98 -21.40 -9.49
CA LEU A 146 -4.83 -22.78 -9.93
C LEU A 146 -5.95 -23.67 -9.38
N ARG A 147 -6.35 -23.50 -8.11
CA ARG A 147 -7.49 -24.23 -7.53
C ARG A 147 -8.82 -23.86 -8.18
N SER A 148 -9.02 -22.59 -8.56
CA SER A 148 -10.24 -22.17 -9.27
C SER A 148 -10.28 -22.67 -10.71
N THR A 149 -9.11 -22.87 -11.33
CA THR A 149 -9.02 -23.49 -12.65
C THR A 149 -9.00 -25.01 -12.50
N ASN A 150 -10.12 -25.55 -12.04
CA ASN A 150 -10.27 -26.96 -11.77
C ASN A 150 -10.14 -27.76 -13.08
N ARG A 151 -9.05 -28.53 -13.24
CA ARG A 151 -8.84 -29.44 -14.37
C ARG A 151 -10.06 -30.31 -14.63
N GLN A 152 -10.72 -30.79 -13.57
CA GLN A 152 -11.93 -31.58 -13.67
C GLN A 152 -13.10 -30.78 -14.28
N ALA A 153 -13.23 -29.50 -13.93
CA ALA A 153 -14.27 -28.65 -14.50
C ALA A 153 -14.05 -28.41 -15.99
N VAL A 154 -12.80 -28.18 -16.42
CA VAL A 154 -12.45 -28.02 -17.85
C VAL A 154 -12.67 -29.33 -18.61
N GLN A 155 -12.33 -30.48 -18.02
CA GLN A 155 -12.60 -31.80 -18.61
C GLN A 155 -14.10 -32.10 -18.71
N ASN A 156 -14.89 -31.73 -17.71
CA ASN A 156 -16.35 -31.88 -17.75
C ASN A 156 -16.98 -30.97 -18.81
N GLN A 157 -16.51 -29.72 -18.93
CA GLN A 157 -16.93 -28.80 -19.99
C GLN A 157 -16.58 -29.33 -21.39
N LEU A 158 -15.40 -29.94 -21.55
CA LEU A 158 -14.99 -30.57 -22.80
C LEU A 158 -15.93 -31.72 -23.18
N LYS A 159 -16.20 -32.64 -22.24
CA LYS A 159 -17.15 -33.75 -22.46
C LYS A 159 -18.55 -33.25 -22.82
N GLN A 160 -19.01 -32.19 -22.16
CA GLN A 160 -20.31 -31.59 -22.45
C GLN A 160 -20.35 -30.93 -23.83
N ALA A 161 -19.31 -30.22 -24.24
CA ALA A 161 -19.19 -29.65 -25.57
C ALA A 161 -19.14 -30.74 -26.65
N GLU A 162 -18.38 -31.81 -26.45
CA GLU A 162 -18.34 -32.98 -27.34
C GLU A 162 -19.71 -33.65 -27.48
N HIS A 163 -20.43 -33.84 -26.38
CA HIS A 163 -21.78 -34.38 -26.40
C HIS A 163 -22.75 -33.46 -27.16
N GLN A 164 -22.64 -32.14 -26.98
CA GLN A 164 -23.47 -31.15 -27.69
C GLN A 164 -23.18 -31.11 -29.20
N ILE A 165 -21.95 -31.38 -29.64
CA ILE A 165 -21.61 -31.53 -31.07
C ILE A 165 -22.33 -32.75 -31.65
N GLN A 166 -22.39 -33.86 -30.91
CA GLN A 166 -23.01 -35.11 -31.35
C GLN A 166 -24.54 -35.01 -31.38
N THR A 167 -25.16 -34.32 -30.42
CA THR A 167 -26.62 -34.19 -30.34
C THR A 167 -27.21 -32.99 -31.08
N SER A 168 -26.41 -31.99 -31.46
CA SER A 168 -26.91 -30.85 -32.23
C SER A 168 -27.30 -31.28 -33.65
N THR A 169 -28.48 -30.85 -34.09
CA THR A 169 -28.96 -31.02 -35.46
C THR A 169 -28.64 -29.82 -36.36
N ASP A 170 -28.35 -28.65 -35.77
CA ASP A 170 -28.00 -27.41 -36.49
C ASP A 170 -26.48 -27.30 -36.77
N ASP A 171 -26.12 -27.11 -38.04
CA ASP A 171 -24.73 -27.02 -38.51
C ASP A 171 -24.00 -25.78 -37.98
N ARG A 172 -24.72 -24.67 -37.74
CA ARG A 172 -24.11 -23.46 -37.17
C ARG A 172 -23.74 -23.68 -35.71
N ALA A 173 -24.62 -24.32 -34.94
CA ALA A 173 -24.37 -24.68 -33.55
C ALA A 173 -23.19 -25.67 -33.43
N LYS A 174 -23.10 -26.67 -34.34
CA LYS A 174 -21.97 -27.61 -34.37
C LYS A 174 -20.63 -26.90 -34.53
N ARG A 175 -20.51 -25.95 -35.47
CA ARG A 175 -19.24 -25.22 -35.70
C ARG A 175 -18.79 -24.42 -34.46
N VAL A 176 -19.72 -23.77 -33.77
CA VAL A 176 -19.43 -23.01 -32.54
C VAL A 176 -18.96 -23.96 -31.43
N GLN A 177 -19.64 -25.11 -31.26
CA GLN A 177 -19.26 -26.08 -30.25
C GLN A 177 -17.93 -26.79 -30.57
N GLN A 178 -17.63 -27.04 -31.85
CA GLN A 178 -16.33 -27.55 -32.30
C GLN A 178 -15.19 -26.58 -31.96
N ALA A 179 -15.35 -25.29 -32.23
CA ALA A 179 -14.36 -24.28 -31.88
C ALA A 179 -14.15 -24.17 -30.36
N ASN A 180 -15.24 -24.21 -29.58
CA ASN A 180 -15.17 -24.24 -28.12
C ASN A 180 -14.45 -25.49 -27.59
N ALA A 181 -14.75 -26.67 -28.13
CA ALA A 181 -14.10 -27.92 -27.76
C ALA A 181 -12.60 -27.90 -28.08
N GLU A 182 -12.19 -27.33 -29.21
CA GLU A 182 -10.78 -27.20 -29.56
C GLU A 182 -10.01 -26.30 -28.58
N ILE A 183 -10.61 -25.16 -28.19
CA ILE A 183 -10.03 -24.27 -27.18
C ILE A 183 -9.90 -24.99 -25.83
N LEU A 184 -10.94 -25.71 -25.40
CA LEU A 184 -10.93 -26.48 -24.15
C LEU A 184 -9.87 -27.60 -24.20
N LYS A 185 -9.71 -28.27 -25.34
CA LYS A 185 -8.68 -29.29 -25.55
C LYS A 185 -7.26 -28.72 -25.42
N ARG A 186 -7.01 -27.53 -26.00
CA ARG A 186 -5.71 -26.82 -25.84
C ARG A 186 -5.46 -26.43 -24.37
N ARG A 187 -6.50 -25.97 -23.65
CA ARG A 187 -6.38 -25.66 -22.22
C ARG A 187 -6.06 -26.90 -21.38
N VAL A 188 -6.67 -28.05 -21.67
CA VAL A 188 -6.36 -29.33 -21.00
C VAL A 188 -4.93 -29.79 -21.29
N ALA A 189 -4.46 -29.65 -22.54
CA ALA A 189 -3.09 -29.99 -22.90
C ALA A 189 -2.08 -29.13 -22.11
N ALA A 190 -2.32 -27.83 -22.00
CA ALA A 190 -1.49 -26.93 -21.21
C ALA A 190 -1.42 -27.29 -19.71
N PHE A 191 -2.44 -27.96 -19.16
CA PHE A 191 -2.39 -28.50 -17.78
C PHE A 191 -1.54 -29.76 -17.63
N ASN A 192 -1.30 -30.51 -18.70
CA ASN A 192 -0.48 -31.72 -18.66
C ASN A 192 1.02 -31.42 -18.83
N ASP A 193 1.36 -30.28 -19.44
CA ASP A 193 2.74 -29.85 -19.66
C ASP A 193 3.33 -29.04 -18.48
N LEU A 194 2.51 -28.75 -17.44
CA LEU A 194 2.89 -28.09 -16.19
C LEU A 194 3.17 -29.11 -15.08
#